data_AF-A0A3M3UQ55-F1
#
_entry.id   AF-A0A3M3UQ55-F1
#
_cell.length_a   1.000
_cell.length_b   1.000
_cell.length_c   1.000
_cell.angle_alpha   90.00
_cell.angle_beta   90.00
_cell.angle_gamma   90.00
#
_symmetry.space_group_name_H-M   'P 1'
#
loop_
_entity.id
_entity.type
_entity.pdbx_description
1 polymer ?
#
loop_
_entity_poly.entity_id
_entity_poly.type
_entity_poly.pdbx_seq_one_letter_code
_entity_poly.pdbx_strand_id
1 'polypeptide(L)'
;MGRRRGLRFHRHRMDARAPNLPGDGHRSGRRPSATDRIQSRCAGRAGPAIGPWQRATGAERSGASGCDFHRRWRDPYRRAGNLLGAAALRRAAGRQCSNPAKRGCTHGLARAAWRRTDAYSRRPCSASWRVRYVASGLADHSAGCSQTLMREETAEQPAPLRSGLTTGSCATATSLAAARLLLSGQISDAVEIVLPKGKQVQMRLEFCRLVDNFAEAGTLKDAGDDPDVTHGALVFARVRLEMAPGVRFVAGAGVGSVTRPGLVLAVGEPAINPVPRRMMTEHLLQLAEELGYSGGFEVTIGVEGGEALALKTMNPRLGILGGLSILGTSGIVRPFSCAAYIASIHQGIDVATTNGYRHIAACTGNASEDTMRRVYNIPDIALIEMGDFVGAVLKHLRKVPVDKLSLCGGFGKISKLAAGHMDLHSRHSSIDLPQLALWAADTGADADLQQRIRDANTSQQALAMCATAGVPLGDEVCRHALAFARSVVPAQVQVEVFAIDRQGGIVGQAGVALSKEHT
;
A
#
# COMPACT_ATOMS: atom_id res chain seq x y z
N MET A 1 -18.61 -42.58 57.69
CA MET A 1 -19.10 -43.14 56.39
C MET A 1 -19.03 -41.98 55.40
N GLY A 2 -18.40 -41.97 54.22
CA GLY A 2 -18.01 -42.96 53.21
C GLY A 2 -18.39 -42.31 51.85
N ARG A 3 -17.60 -42.31 50.76
CA ARG A 3 -16.42 -43.11 50.37
C ARG A 3 -15.38 -42.28 49.58
N ARG A 4 -14.14 -42.82 49.58
CA ARG A 4 -12.95 -42.55 48.74
C ARG A 4 -13.29 -42.28 47.25
N ARG A 5 -12.48 -41.60 46.42
CA ARG A 5 -11.01 -41.69 46.12
C ARG A 5 -10.52 -40.31 45.61
N GLY A 6 -9.25 -39.90 45.62
CA GLY A 6 -7.99 -40.61 45.90
C GLY A 6 -7.17 -40.89 44.64
N LEU A 7 -6.45 -39.90 44.11
CA LEU A 7 -5.48 -40.06 43.01
C LEU A 7 -4.16 -39.33 43.33
N ARG A 8 -3.03 -39.92 42.91
CA ARG A 8 -1.68 -39.59 43.38
C ARG A 8 -0.90 -38.80 42.34
N PHE A 9 0.03 -37.96 42.81
CA PHE A 9 1.12 -37.45 41.98
C PHE A 9 2.01 -38.60 41.47
N HIS A 10 2.26 -38.65 40.16
CA HIS A 10 3.36 -39.41 39.58
C HIS A 10 4.44 -38.44 39.08
N ARG A 11 5.65 -38.56 39.64
CA ARG A 11 6.86 -37.97 39.05
C ARG A 11 7.24 -38.78 37.82
N HIS A 12 7.42 -38.13 36.67
CA HIS A 12 8.20 -38.69 35.57
C HIS A 12 9.48 -37.87 35.38
N ARG A 13 10.63 -38.54 35.55
CA ARG A 13 11.90 -38.12 34.96
C ARG A 13 11.79 -38.23 33.44
N MET A 14 12.40 -37.28 32.74
CA MET A 14 12.89 -37.46 31.37
C MET A 14 14.33 -36.97 31.34
N ASP A 15 15.28 -37.90 31.43
CA ASP A 15 16.70 -37.64 31.21
C ASP A 15 17.03 -37.76 29.72
N ALA A 16 18.01 -36.98 29.27
CA ALA A 16 18.35 -36.84 27.85
C ALA A 16 19.03 -38.08 27.23
N ARG A 17 18.88 -38.23 25.90
CA ARG A 17 19.86 -38.93 25.04
C ARG A 17 20.01 -38.20 23.70
N ALA A 18 21.26 -37.81 23.40
CA ALA A 18 21.69 -37.41 22.07
C ALA A 18 22.28 -38.63 21.31
N PRO A 19 22.30 -38.63 19.96
CA PRO A 19 22.91 -39.71 19.19
C PRO A 19 24.44 -39.58 19.12
N ASN A 20 25.12 -40.73 19.10
CA ASN A 20 26.58 -40.84 19.03
C ASN A 20 27.13 -40.60 17.62
N LEU A 21 28.34 -40.02 17.55
CA LEU A 21 29.27 -40.15 16.43
C LEU A 21 30.50 -40.95 16.90
N PRO A 22 31.08 -41.84 16.08
CA PRO A 22 32.29 -42.57 16.44
C PRO A 22 33.53 -41.68 16.33
N GLY A 23 34.55 -41.95 17.13
CA GLY A 23 35.83 -41.26 17.07
C GLY A 23 37.01 -42.22 17.11
N ASP A 24 38.18 -41.70 16.70
CA ASP A 24 39.55 -42.10 17.07
C ASP A 24 40.50 -41.10 16.36
N GLY A 25 41.65 -40.68 16.90
CA GLY A 25 42.27 -40.98 18.18
C GLY A 25 43.40 -39.98 18.53
N HIS A 26 44.11 -40.23 19.62
CA HIS A 26 45.12 -39.34 20.24
C HIS A 26 46.22 -38.77 19.32
N ARG A 27 46.66 -37.52 19.62
CA ARG A 27 48.04 -37.27 20.11
C ARG A 27 48.25 -35.89 20.76
N SER A 28 49.25 -35.87 21.65
CA SER A 28 49.70 -34.75 22.50
C SER A 28 50.50 -33.67 21.76
N GLY A 29 50.45 -32.40 22.21
CA GLY A 29 51.37 -31.36 21.72
C GLY A 29 51.27 -30.01 22.43
N ARG A 30 52.30 -29.67 23.22
CA ARG A 30 52.53 -28.46 24.03
C ARG A 30 52.23 -27.10 23.36
N ARG A 31 51.86 -26.09 24.19
CA ARG A 31 52.04 -24.65 23.90
C ARG A 31 53.52 -24.31 23.68
N PRO A 32 53.83 -23.18 23.02
CA PRO A 32 54.41 -22.07 23.81
C PRO A 32 53.73 -20.72 23.57
N SER A 33 54.28 -19.67 24.18
CA SER A 33 53.75 -18.32 24.34
C SER A 33 54.73 -17.24 23.85
N ALA A 34 54.26 -15.98 23.84
CA ALA A 34 55.02 -14.73 23.99
C ALA A 34 55.40 -13.92 22.71
N THR A 35 54.84 -12.70 22.66
CA THR A 35 55.43 -11.38 22.34
C THR A 35 56.77 -11.29 21.58
N ASP A 36 56.81 -10.53 20.47
CA ASP A 36 57.39 -9.17 20.39
C ASP A 36 57.13 -8.53 18.98
N ARG A 37 56.62 -7.29 18.87
CA ARG A 37 57.30 -5.97 18.69
C ARG A 37 57.81 -5.60 17.26
N ILE A 38 57.30 -4.43 16.81
CA ILE A 38 58.05 -3.29 16.21
C ILE A 38 58.14 -3.06 14.66
N GLN A 39 57.66 -1.86 14.27
CA GLN A 39 58.02 -0.95 13.15
C GLN A 39 57.61 -1.15 11.67
N SER A 40 56.55 -0.43 11.29
CA SER A 40 56.50 0.69 10.31
C SER A 40 57.53 0.81 9.16
N ARG A 41 57.01 1.10 7.96
CA ARG A 41 57.58 2.11 7.04
C ARG A 41 56.48 2.99 6.42
N CYS A 42 56.79 4.27 6.27
CA CYS A 42 55.97 5.29 5.59
C CYS A 42 56.70 5.85 4.36
N ALA A 43 55.99 6.70 3.60
CA ALA A 43 56.40 7.50 2.45
C ALA A 43 56.47 6.77 1.07
N GLY A 44 56.03 7.38 -0.04
CA GLY A 44 55.24 8.62 -0.17
C GLY A 44 55.33 9.33 -1.53
N ARG A 45 54.35 10.21 -1.77
CA ARG A 45 54.31 11.35 -2.72
C ARG A 45 53.98 11.14 -4.22
N ALA A 46 52.81 11.70 -4.56
CA ALA A 46 52.58 12.79 -5.53
C ALA A 46 52.46 12.52 -7.05
N GLY A 47 51.41 13.11 -7.65
CA GLY A 47 51.29 13.37 -9.10
C GLY A 47 51.96 14.69 -9.51
N PRO A 48 51.66 15.24 -10.71
CA PRO A 48 50.45 16.04 -10.86
C PRO A 48 49.70 15.89 -12.22
N ALA A 49 48.64 16.69 -12.41
CA ALA A 49 47.77 16.73 -13.58
C ALA A 49 48.22 17.73 -14.66
N ILE A 50 47.49 17.80 -15.80
CA ILE A 50 46.96 19.01 -16.49
C ILE A 50 46.39 18.64 -17.89
N GLY A 51 45.24 19.21 -18.27
CA GLY A 51 45.02 19.68 -19.66
C GLY A 51 43.96 18.98 -20.55
N PRO A 52 43.01 19.72 -21.17
CA PRO A 52 41.94 19.17 -22.02
C PRO A 52 42.10 19.51 -23.52
N TRP A 53 41.39 18.79 -24.41
CA TRP A 53 41.25 19.14 -25.83
C TRP A 53 39.83 19.01 -26.40
N GLN A 54 39.62 19.64 -27.56
CA GLN A 54 38.36 20.23 -28.02
C GLN A 54 37.58 19.37 -29.06
N ARG A 55 36.41 19.89 -29.44
CA ARG A 55 35.56 19.38 -30.54
C ARG A 55 36.26 19.54 -31.90
N ALA A 56 35.97 18.65 -32.83
CA ALA A 56 36.07 18.93 -34.26
C ALA A 56 34.89 18.30 -35.03
N THR A 57 34.42 19.02 -36.05
CA THR A 57 33.38 18.62 -37.01
C THR A 57 34.00 18.00 -38.25
N GLY A 58 33.32 17.04 -38.90
CA GLY A 58 33.70 16.52 -40.22
C GLY A 58 32.67 15.49 -40.69
N ALA A 59 32.30 15.53 -41.97
CA ALA A 59 31.24 14.70 -42.56
C ALA A 59 31.78 13.86 -43.74
N GLU A 60 30.87 13.09 -44.35
CA GLU A 60 31.01 12.35 -45.64
C GLU A 60 31.77 11.01 -45.61
N ARG A 61 31.43 10.01 -46.45
CA ARG A 61 30.12 9.53 -46.99
C ARG A 61 30.33 8.13 -47.62
N SER A 62 29.24 7.46 -48.01
CA SER A 62 29.16 6.16 -48.74
C SER A 62 29.51 4.88 -47.94
N GLY A 63 28.81 3.75 -48.14
CA GLY A 63 27.56 3.54 -48.89
C GLY A 63 27.11 2.07 -48.96
N ALA A 64 25.79 1.83 -48.99
CA ALA A 64 25.08 0.55 -49.20
C ALA A 64 25.33 -0.59 -48.16
N SER A 65 24.42 -1.52 -47.85
CA SER A 65 22.95 -1.71 -48.02
C SER A 65 22.61 -2.95 -47.17
N GLY A 66 21.46 -3.18 -46.52
CA GLY A 66 20.13 -2.57 -46.47
C GLY A 66 19.23 -3.46 -45.56
N CYS A 67 17.90 -3.26 -45.61
CA CYS A 67 16.82 -3.96 -44.85
C CYS A 67 16.38 -3.33 -43.51
N ASP A 68 15.45 -2.37 -43.62
CA ASP A 68 14.54 -1.94 -42.56
C ASP A 68 13.59 -3.06 -42.10
N PHE A 69 13.25 -3.09 -40.79
CA PHE A 69 11.85 -3.27 -40.33
C PHE A 69 11.66 -3.00 -38.81
N HIS A 70 11.75 -1.74 -38.36
CA HIS A 70 11.27 -1.37 -37.01
C HIS A 70 10.86 0.11 -36.89
N ARG A 71 9.55 0.38 -36.84
CA ARG A 71 8.93 1.45 -36.02
C ARG A 71 7.41 1.51 -36.15
N ARG A 72 6.69 1.26 -35.06
CA ARG A 72 5.50 2.05 -34.70
C ARG A 72 5.20 1.99 -33.20
N TRP A 73 4.46 3.00 -32.74
CA TRP A 73 3.91 3.19 -31.38
C TRP A 73 4.86 3.70 -30.29
N ARG A 74 4.99 5.04 -30.25
CA ARG A 74 5.20 5.82 -29.03
C ARG A 74 3.94 6.64 -28.72
N ASP A 75 3.52 6.57 -27.45
CA ASP A 75 3.09 7.69 -26.60
C ASP A 75 2.10 8.76 -27.16
N PRO A 76 0.80 8.68 -26.82
CA PRO A 76 -0.22 9.64 -27.26
C PRO A 76 -0.67 10.61 -26.13
N TYR A 77 0.14 11.62 -25.79
CA TYR A 77 -0.36 12.82 -25.07
C TYR A 77 0.50 14.07 -25.30
N ARG A 78 0.29 14.80 -26.41
CA ARG A 78 0.56 16.26 -26.51
C ARG A 78 -0.01 16.91 -27.78
N ARG A 79 -0.53 18.14 -27.59
CA ARG A 79 -0.99 19.13 -28.59
C ARG A 79 -2.36 18.89 -29.24
N ALA A 80 -3.37 19.58 -28.71
CA ALA A 80 -4.16 20.48 -29.54
C ALA A 80 -3.53 21.89 -29.42
N GLY A 81 -3.47 22.64 -30.52
CA GLY A 81 -2.88 23.99 -30.54
C GLY A 81 -3.56 24.87 -31.58
N ASN A 82 -3.70 26.16 -31.25
CA ASN A 82 -4.43 27.17 -32.03
C ASN A 82 -3.85 27.43 -33.42
N LEU A 83 -4.75 27.67 -34.38
CA LEU A 83 -4.62 28.34 -35.70
C LEU A 83 -6.08 28.69 -36.11
N LEU A 84 -6.50 29.85 -36.61
CA LEU A 84 -5.94 31.16 -36.98
C LEU A 84 -6.93 32.25 -36.46
N GLY A 85 -6.80 33.58 -36.60
CA GLY A 85 -5.86 34.48 -37.29
C GLY A 85 -6.31 35.94 -37.03
N ALA A 86 -5.45 36.94 -37.22
CA ALA A 86 -5.69 38.31 -36.76
C ALA A 86 -6.28 39.27 -37.81
N ALA A 87 -7.03 40.28 -37.36
CA ALA A 87 -7.24 41.55 -38.06
C ALA A 87 -7.48 42.68 -37.05
N ALA A 88 -6.99 43.89 -37.35
CA ALA A 88 -7.11 45.09 -36.52
C ALA A 88 -7.92 46.18 -37.23
N LEU A 89 -8.49 47.16 -36.49
CA LEU A 89 -8.37 48.63 -36.74
C LEU A 89 -9.41 49.49 -35.96
N ARG A 90 -8.88 50.51 -35.27
CA ARG A 90 -9.35 51.92 -35.09
C ARG A 90 -10.81 52.29 -34.68
N ARG A 91 -10.87 52.98 -33.53
CA ARG A 91 -11.53 54.28 -33.23
C ARG A 91 -12.77 54.75 -34.04
N ALA A 92 -13.88 55.01 -33.34
CA ALA A 92 -14.61 56.31 -33.21
C ALA A 92 -15.95 56.05 -32.46
N ALA A 93 -16.24 56.64 -31.29
CA ALA A 93 -16.70 58.01 -31.06
C ALA A 93 -18.10 58.33 -31.65
N GLY A 94 -19.13 58.29 -30.81
CA GLY A 94 -20.50 58.75 -31.11
C GLY A 94 -21.32 58.91 -29.81
N ARG A 95 -21.81 60.12 -29.53
CA ARG A 95 -22.58 60.47 -28.31
C ARG A 95 -24.03 60.78 -28.68
N GLN A 96 -24.96 60.46 -27.78
CA GLN A 96 -26.10 61.29 -27.31
C GLN A 96 -26.91 60.44 -26.30
N CYS A 97 -26.99 60.73 -25.00
CA CYS A 97 -27.54 61.90 -24.29
C CYS A 97 -29.07 61.94 -24.18
N SER A 98 -29.60 61.40 -23.08
CA SER A 98 -30.68 62.06 -22.33
C SER A 98 -30.62 61.68 -20.83
N ASN A 99 -30.70 62.71 -20.00
CA ASN A 99 -30.75 62.77 -18.52
C ASN A 99 -31.69 64.00 -18.24
N PRO A 100 -32.21 64.32 -17.02
CA PRO A 100 -31.76 63.88 -15.70
C PRO A 100 -32.82 63.68 -14.58
N ALA A 101 -32.40 63.07 -13.46
CA ALA A 101 -32.87 63.46 -12.12
C ALA A 101 -31.86 63.16 -10.98
N LYS A 102 -31.48 64.23 -10.26
CA LYS A 102 -30.83 64.37 -8.92
C LYS A 102 -31.20 63.25 -7.91
N ARG A 103 -30.46 62.84 -6.85
CA ARG A 103 -29.17 63.14 -6.15
C ARG A 103 -28.94 61.94 -5.17
N GLY A 104 -27.79 61.67 -4.51
CA GLY A 104 -26.43 62.22 -4.57
C GLY A 104 -25.66 62.10 -3.21
N CYS A 105 -24.39 61.65 -3.23
CA CYS A 105 -23.36 61.65 -2.15
C CYS A 105 -23.48 60.65 -0.96
N THR A 106 -22.41 60.11 -0.33
CA THR A 106 -20.99 59.78 -0.70
C THR A 106 -20.29 59.02 0.45
N HIS A 107 -19.29 58.18 0.11
CA HIS A 107 -18.08 57.81 0.91
C HIS A 107 -18.19 56.87 2.14
N GLY A 108 -17.12 56.09 2.38
CA GLY A 108 -16.80 55.53 3.71
C GLY A 108 -16.07 54.17 3.74
N LEU A 109 -14.76 54.13 3.47
CA LEU A 109 -13.91 52.98 3.81
C LEU A 109 -13.63 52.93 5.32
N ALA A 110 -13.56 51.74 5.94
CA ALA A 110 -12.95 51.58 7.26
C ALA A 110 -12.28 50.19 7.45
N ARG A 111 -11.01 50.22 7.88
CA ARG A 111 -10.30 49.10 8.50
C ARG A 111 -10.41 49.23 10.03
N ALA A 112 -10.50 48.11 10.76
CA ALA A 112 -10.06 47.98 12.15
C ALA A 112 -9.70 46.50 12.39
N ALA A 113 -8.53 46.08 12.88
CA ALA A 113 -7.60 46.54 13.94
C ALA A 113 -7.79 45.76 15.25
N TRP A 114 -6.68 45.17 15.73
CA TRP A 114 -6.59 44.30 16.89
C TRP A 114 -6.83 45.04 18.22
N ARG A 115 -7.29 44.30 19.25
CA ARG A 115 -7.06 44.64 20.67
C ARG A 115 -6.68 43.41 21.48
N ARG A 116 -5.64 43.56 22.32
CA ARG A 116 -5.31 42.66 23.44
C ARG A 116 -6.13 43.04 24.67
N THR A 117 -6.40 42.07 25.54
CA THR A 117 -6.55 42.27 27.00
C THR A 117 -6.16 40.99 27.75
N ASP A 118 -5.09 41.04 28.54
CA ASP A 118 -4.96 40.26 29.78
C ASP A 118 -5.85 40.92 30.88
N ALA A 119 -6.12 40.39 32.08
CA ALA A 119 -5.48 39.30 32.81
C ALA A 119 -6.44 38.64 33.85
N TYR A 120 -6.06 37.43 34.29
CA TYR A 120 -6.28 36.84 35.63
C TYR A 120 -7.69 36.77 36.28
N SER A 121 -8.12 35.53 36.54
CA SER A 121 -8.60 35.15 37.88
C SER A 121 -8.28 33.67 38.18
N ARG A 122 -7.90 33.36 39.42
CA ARG A 122 -7.74 31.99 39.96
C ARG A 122 -8.83 31.75 41.00
N ARG A 123 -9.48 30.57 41.00
CA ARG A 123 -9.78 29.70 42.17
C ARG A 123 -10.60 28.45 41.75
N PRO A 124 -10.73 27.41 42.61
CA PRO A 124 -10.72 26.01 42.15
C PRO A 124 -12.01 25.21 42.45
N CYS A 125 -11.86 23.87 42.37
CA CYS A 125 -12.66 22.78 42.95
C CYS A 125 -13.57 21.96 42.02
N SER A 126 -13.13 20.71 41.81
CA SER A 126 -13.89 19.45 41.92
C SER A 126 -15.39 19.45 41.58
N ALA A 127 -15.75 18.67 40.56
CA ALA A 127 -17.08 18.07 40.46
C ALA A 127 -16.96 16.58 40.09
N SER A 128 -17.66 15.73 40.83
CA SER A 128 -17.68 14.28 40.65
C SER A 128 -18.62 13.86 39.52
N TRP A 129 -18.19 12.89 38.70
CA TRP A 129 -19.04 12.29 37.67
C TRP A 129 -20.11 11.41 38.33
N ARG A 130 -21.38 11.84 38.31
CA ARG A 130 -22.53 10.97 38.64
C ARG A 130 -23.02 10.26 37.38
N VAL A 131 -22.86 8.94 37.35
CA VAL A 131 -23.52 8.05 36.39
C VAL A 131 -25.03 8.07 36.66
N ARG A 132 -25.85 8.33 35.63
CA ARG A 132 -27.30 8.11 35.71
C ARG A 132 -27.62 6.69 35.26
N TYR A 133 -28.06 5.84 36.19
CA TYR A 133 -28.87 4.67 35.84
C TYR A 133 -30.23 5.14 35.31
N VAL A 134 -30.71 4.53 34.23
CA VAL A 134 -32.10 4.64 33.79
C VAL A 134 -32.81 3.35 34.22
N ALA A 135 -33.92 3.50 34.95
CA ALA A 135 -34.69 2.37 35.45
C ALA A 135 -35.55 1.74 34.36
N SER A 136 -35.66 0.41 34.38
CA SER A 136 -36.56 -0.38 33.53
C SER A 136 -38.00 -0.29 34.02
N GLY A 137 -38.91 0.22 33.19
CA GLY A 137 -40.36 0.10 33.39
C GLY A 137 -40.94 -0.94 32.43
N LEU A 138 -41.68 -1.93 32.95
CA LEU A 138 -42.54 -2.79 32.13
C LEU A 138 -43.88 -2.08 31.90
N ALA A 139 -44.39 -2.14 30.66
CA ALA A 139 -45.78 -1.86 30.34
C ALA A 139 -46.22 -2.70 29.13
N ASP A 140 -47.46 -3.18 29.22
CA ASP A 140 -48.18 -4.16 28.39
C ASP A 140 -47.92 -4.18 26.87
N HIS A 141 -47.78 -5.40 26.33
CA HIS A 141 -47.90 -5.68 24.89
C HIS A 141 -49.34 -6.05 24.51
N SER A 142 -50.02 -5.13 23.83
CA SER A 142 -51.16 -5.45 22.96
C SER A 142 -50.68 -5.65 21.52
N ALA A 143 -51.39 -6.48 20.74
CA ALA A 143 -50.92 -6.96 19.44
C ALA A 143 -50.82 -5.85 18.38
N GLY A 144 -49.65 -5.74 17.74
CA GLY A 144 -49.38 -4.81 16.63
C GLY A 144 -48.62 -5.49 15.50
N CYS A 145 -49.08 -5.28 14.27
CA CYS A 145 -48.57 -5.93 13.06
C CYS A 145 -47.08 -5.60 12.82
N SER A 146 -46.25 -6.63 12.57
CA SER A 146 -44.83 -6.45 12.25
C SER A 146 -44.67 -5.96 10.80
N GLN A 147 -44.75 -4.65 10.60
CA GLN A 147 -44.24 -4.04 9.37
C GLN A 147 -42.72 -4.01 9.43
N THR A 148 -42.09 -4.88 8.62
CA THR A 148 -40.67 -4.79 8.32
C THR A 148 -40.38 -3.42 7.72
N LEU A 149 -39.79 -2.52 8.51
CA LEU A 149 -39.21 -1.28 8.00
C LEU A 149 -38.02 -1.64 7.12
N MET A 150 -38.32 -1.86 5.84
CA MET A 150 -37.34 -1.84 4.75
C MET A 150 -36.60 -0.52 4.86
N ARG A 151 -35.32 -0.59 5.27
CA ARG A 151 -34.44 0.57 5.33
C ARG A 151 -34.34 1.12 3.91
N GLU A 152 -34.82 2.34 3.69
CA GLU A 152 -34.81 2.97 2.36
C GLU A 152 -33.39 2.90 1.78
N GLU A 153 -33.27 2.22 0.64
CA GLU A 153 -32.01 2.21 -0.11
C GLU A 153 -31.68 3.65 -0.49
N THR A 154 -30.52 4.12 -0.03
CA THR A 154 -30.12 5.50 -0.24
C THR A 154 -29.97 5.74 -1.73
N ALA A 155 -30.78 6.65 -2.29
CA ALA A 155 -30.80 6.94 -3.72
C ALA A 155 -29.37 7.23 -4.22
N GLU A 156 -28.94 6.47 -5.23
CA GLU A 156 -27.56 6.45 -5.74
C GLU A 156 -27.25 7.72 -6.57
N GLN A 157 -27.28 8.88 -5.93
CA GLN A 157 -26.69 10.09 -6.49
C GLN A 157 -25.17 10.02 -6.30
N PRO A 158 -24.36 10.28 -7.36
CA PRO A 158 -22.91 10.23 -7.27
C PRO A 158 -22.35 11.44 -6.51
N ALA A 159 -22.44 11.39 -5.18
CA ALA A 159 -21.75 12.30 -4.30
C ALA A 159 -20.23 12.03 -4.34
N PRO A 160 -19.37 13.07 -4.34
CA PRO A 160 -17.93 12.88 -4.31
C PRO A 160 -17.50 12.31 -2.95
N LEU A 161 -16.96 11.08 -2.96
CA LEU A 161 -16.52 10.36 -1.76
C LEU A 161 -15.50 11.18 -0.93
N ARG A 162 -15.69 11.22 0.40
CA ARG A 162 -14.83 11.90 1.35
C ARG A 162 -13.45 11.24 1.38
N SER A 163 -12.40 12.04 1.23
CA SER A 163 -11.01 11.60 1.47
C SER A 163 -10.65 11.76 2.94
N GLY A 164 -9.91 10.80 3.50
CA GLY A 164 -9.41 10.85 4.87
C GLY A 164 -7.92 11.18 4.99
N LEU A 165 -7.36 10.91 6.16
CA LEU A 165 -5.97 11.14 6.51
C LEU A 165 -5.27 9.82 6.85
N THR A 166 -4.00 9.70 6.45
CA THR A 166 -3.23 8.44 6.62
C THR A 166 -2.73 8.27 8.05
N THR A 167 -2.35 7.05 8.45
CA THR A 167 -1.74 6.80 9.77
C THR A 167 -0.49 7.66 9.99
N GLY A 168 0.29 7.96 8.94
CA GLY A 168 1.39 8.92 8.97
C GLY A 168 0.98 10.37 9.30
N SER A 169 -0.19 10.83 8.82
CA SER A 169 -0.73 12.15 9.17
C SER A 169 -1.14 12.18 10.64
N CYS A 170 -1.84 11.15 11.12
CA CYS A 170 -2.21 11.01 12.53
C CYS A 170 -0.98 11.00 13.45
N ALA A 171 0.07 10.26 13.09
CA ALA A 171 1.34 10.22 13.82
C ALA A 171 2.08 11.57 13.80
N THR A 172 2.02 12.31 12.69
CA THR A 172 2.61 13.66 12.59
C THR A 172 1.88 14.65 13.50
N ALA A 173 0.55 14.65 13.45
CA ALA A 173 -0.31 15.48 14.30
C ALA A 173 -0.04 15.24 15.80
N THR A 174 -0.06 13.97 16.24
CA THR A 174 0.15 13.64 17.65
C THR A 174 1.57 13.93 18.13
N SER A 175 2.58 13.67 17.29
CA SER A 175 3.98 14.01 17.61
C SER A 175 4.17 15.52 17.79
N LEU A 176 3.63 16.33 16.87
CA LEU A 176 3.70 17.80 16.95
C LEU A 176 2.97 18.33 18.18
N ALA A 177 1.78 17.81 18.49
CA ALA A 177 1.01 18.22 19.66
C ALA A 177 1.73 17.92 20.98
N ALA A 178 2.27 16.70 21.13
CA ALA A 178 3.03 16.30 22.31
C ALA A 178 4.34 17.12 22.46
N ALA A 179 5.09 17.34 21.37
CA ALA A 179 6.29 18.16 21.40
C ALA A 179 5.99 19.62 21.76
N ARG A 180 4.90 20.20 21.24
CA ARG A 180 4.46 21.56 21.56
C ARG A 180 4.11 21.69 23.05
N LEU A 181 3.42 20.70 23.62
CA LEU A 181 3.12 20.67 25.05
C LEU A 181 4.39 20.61 25.90
N LEU A 182 5.40 19.80 25.51
CA LEU A 182 6.69 19.75 26.21
C LEU A 182 7.46 21.07 26.19
N LEU A 183 7.54 21.72 25.02
CA LEU A 183 8.40 22.88 24.84
C LEU A 183 7.75 24.20 25.29
N SER A 184 6.43 24.32 25.24
CA SER A 184 5.71 25.57 25.55
C SER A 184 4.75 25.49 26.74
N GLY A 185 4.47 24.28 27.25
CA GLY A 185 3.43 24.05 28.26
C GLY A 185 1.99 24.23 27.74
N GLN A 186 1.79 24.50 26.44
CA GLN A 186 0.47 24.74 25.86
C GLN A 186 -0.21 23.43 25.47
N ILE A 187 -1.36 23.16 26.10
CA ILE A 187 -2.30 22.11 25.68
C ILE A 187 -3.10 22.64 24.47
N SER A 188 -3.51 21.75 23.57
CA SER A 188 -4.43 22.06 22.47
C SER A 188 -5.33 20.87 22.19
N ASP A 189 -6.59 21.14 21.84
CA ASP A 189 -7.59 20.12 21.48
C ASP A 189 -7.57 19.78 19.98
N ALA A 190 -6.79 20.53 19.19
CA ALA A 190 -6.56 20.30 17.79
C ALA A 190 -5.15 20.76 17.39
N VAL A 191 -4.65 20.21 16.29
CA VAL A 191 -3.32 20.52 15.74
C VAL A 191 -3.42 20.63 14.21
N GLU A 192 -2.69 21.58 13.63
CA GLU A 192 -2.54 21.71 12.18
C GLU A 192 -1.21 21.12 11.74
N ILE A 193 -1.21 20.39 10.62
CA ILE A 193 -0.01 19.85 9.96
C ILE A 193 -0.03 20.15 8.47
N VAL A 194 1.15 20.28 7.88
CA VAL A 194 1.37 20.43 6.44
C VAL A 194 1.62 19.05 5.82
N LEU A 195 0.78 18.65 4.87
CA LEU A 195 0.96 17.39 4.14
C LEU A 195 2.05 17.53 3.05
N PRO A 196 2.63 16.43 2.53
CA PRO A 196 3.75 16.45 1.55
C PRO A 196 3.52 17.23 0.24
N LYS A 197 2.30 17.72 -0.03
CA LYS A 197 1.96 18.59 -1.16
C LYS A 197 1.60 20.03 -0.74
N GLY A 198 2.02 20.46 0.46
CA GLY A 198 1.77 21.81 1.00
C GLY A 198 0.35 22.05 1.52
N LYS A 199 -0.57 21.08 1.41
CA LYS A 199 -1.93 21.23 1.96
C LYS A 199 -1.87 21.18 3.49
N GLN A 200 -2.31 22.24 4.16
CA GLN A 200 -2.60 22.23 5.59
C GLN A 200 -3.87 21.42 5.90
N VAL A 201 -3.85 20.66 6.99
CA VAL A 201 -5.02 19.97 7.55
C VAL A 201 -5.02 20.09 9.07
N GLN A 202 -6.19 20.37 9.64
CA GLN A 202 -6.41 20.39 11.07
C GLN A 202 -6.97 19.04 11.54
N MET A 203 -6.45 18.52 12.65
CA MET A 203 -6.87 17.26 13.26
C MET A 203 -7.26 17.49 14.72
N ARG A 204 -8.42 16.99 15.13
CA ARG A 204 -8.84 16.95 16.54
C ARG A 204 -7.98 15.94 17.30
N LEU A 205 -7.63 16.28 18.53
CA LEU A 205 -6.97 15.40 19.47
C LEU A 205 -8.02 14.87 20.46
N GLU A 206 -7.98 13.58 20.75
CA GLU A 206 -8.80 13.00 21.83
C GLU A 206 -8.20 13.28 23.21
N PHE A 207 -6.87 13.44 23.26
CA PHE A 207 -6.15 13.93 24.43
C PHE A 207 -4.79 14.51 24.02
N CYS A 208 -4.30 15.43 24.85
CA CYS A 208 -2.91 15.90 24.87
C CYS A 208 -2.53 16.16 26.33
N ARG A 209 -1.52 15.44 26.85
CA ARG A 209 -1.19 15.44 28.29
C ARG A 209 0.31 15.31 28.54
N LEU A 210 0.76 15.93 29.63
CA LEU A 210 2.10 15.74 30.18
C LEU A 210 2.08 14.53 31.13
N VAL A 211 3.08 13.66 31.05
CA VAL A 211 3.22 12.44 31.87
C VAL A 211 4.69 12.31 32.27
N ASP A 212 4.99 12.60 33.54
CA ASP A 212 6.35 12.61 34.09
C ASP A 212 7.35 13.39 33.21
N ASN A 213 8.23 12.67 32.49
CA ASN A 213 9.29 13.21 31.64
C ASN A 213 8.97 13.15 30.14
N PHE A 214 7.71 12.95 29.76
CA PHE A 214 7.25 12.90 28.37
C PHE A 214 5.89 13.59 28.19
N ALA A 215 5.52 13.94 26.96
CA ALA A 215 4.14 14.25 26.63
C ALA A 215 3.55 13.20 25.70
N GLU A 216 2.24 13.04 25.77
CA GLU A 216 1.47 12.08 25.00
C GLU A 216 0.24 12.74 24.40
N ALA A 217 0.01 12.51 23.11
CA ALA A 217 -1.19 12.97 22.42
C ALA A 217 -1.78 11.86 21.54
N GLY A 218 -3.11 11.84 21.39
CA GLY A 218 -3.84 10.84 20.63
C GLY A 218 -4.89 11.45 19.70
N THR A 219 -5.13 10.83 18.54
CA THR A 219 -6.15 11.23 17.55
C THR A 219 -6.77 9.99 16.91
N LEU A 220 -8.06 10.05 16.59
CA LEU A 220 -8.76 9.00 15.84
C LEU A 220 -8.54 9.19 14.34
N LYS A 221 -8.20 8.11 13.63
CA LYS A 221 -8.01 8.16 12.17
C LYS A 221 -9.35 8.19 11.41
N ASP A 222 -9.69 9.34 10.83
CA ASP A 222 -10.72 9.41 9.76
C ASP A 222 -10.11 8.94 8.43
N ALA A 223 -10.66 7.87 7.84
CA ALA A 223 -10.28 7.36 6.53
C ALA A 223 -11.10 7.97 5.39
N GLY A 224 -12.10 8.80 5.70
CA GLY A 224 -13.10 9.22 4.75
C GLY A 224 -14.09 8.08 4.49
N ASP A 225 -14.41 7.86 3.21
CA ASP A 225 -15.31 6.78 2.78
C ASP A 225 -14.53 5.58 2.20
N ASP A 226 -13.23 5.47 2.51
CA ASP A 226 -12.41 4.29 2.17
C ASP A 226 -12.66 3.17 3.19
N PRO A 227 -12.88 1.90 2.76
CA PRO A 227 -13.06 0.75 3.66
C PRO A 227 -11.72 0.30 4.31
N ASP A 228 -11.00 1.24 4.89
CA ASP A 228 -9.70 1.07 5.53
C ASP A 228 -9.87 0.47 6.95
N VAL A 229 -9.26 -0.70 7.19
CA VAL A 229 -9.35 -1.41 8.48
C VAL A 229 -8.80 -0.63 9.69
N THR A 230 -8.05 0.45 9.43
CA THR A 230 -7.50 1.36 10.46
C THR A 230 -8.33 2.64 10.63
N HIS A 231 -9.51 2.74 10.00
CA HIS A 231 -10.47 3.79 10.31
C HIS A 231 -10.96 3.68 11.77
N GLY A 232 -11.10 4.80 12.46
CA GLY A 232 -11.50 4.87 13.86
C GLY A 232 -10.42 4.40 14.85
N ALA A 233 -9.26 3.92 14.38
CA ALA A 233 -8.17 3.55 15.26
C ALA A 233 -7.56 4.79 15.94
N LEU A 234 -7.34 4.70 17.25
CA LEU A 234 -6.60 5.70 18.01
C LEU A 234 -5.10 5.56 17.72
N VAL A 235 -4.55 6.53 17.01
CA VAL A 235 -3.09 6.67 16.82
C VAL A 235 -2.58 7.65 17.87
N PHE A 236 -1.51 7.30 18.57
CA PHE A 236 -0.91 8.15 19.60
C PHE A 236 0.61 8.27 19.44
N ALA A 237 1.16 9.37 19.94
CA ALA A 237 2.59 9.58 20.04
C ALA A 237 2.98 9.90 21.48
N ARG A 238 4.08 9.31 21.96
CA ARG A 238 4.83 9.77 23.14
C ARG A 238 6.11 10.44 22.66
N VAL A 239 6.31 11.67 23.07
CA VAL A 239 7.52 12.43 22.75
C VAL A 239 8.32 12.66 24.01
N ARG A 240 9.65 12.47 23.94
CA ARG A 240 10.62 12.93 24.94
C ARG A 240 11.59 13.89 24.30
N LEU A 241 12.07 14.85 25.09
CA LEU A 241 13.17 15.73 24.74
C LEU A 241 14.50 14.98 24.89
N GLU A 242 15.40 15.17 23.94
CA GLU A 242 16.74 14.56 23.89
C GLU A 242 17.83 15.62 23.88
N MET A 243 18.99 15.31 24.48
CA MET A 243 20.11 16.27 24.50
C MET A 243 20.80 16.40 23.13
N ALA A 244 20.81 15.33 22.34
CA ALA A 244 21.40 15.31 21.01
C ALA A 244 20.34 15.69 19.95
N PRO A 245 20.68 16.54 18.96
CA PRO A 245 19.74 16.95 17.91
C PRO A 245 19.35 15.79 16.99
N GLY A 246 18.15 15.88 16.43
CA GLY A 246 17.57 14.88 15.51
C GLY A 246 16.31 14.23 16.07
N VAL A 247 15.79 13.22 15.36
CA VAL A 247 14.56 12.51 15.74
C VAL A 247 14.80 11.00 15.71
N ARG A 248 14.64 10.34 16.87
CA ARG A 248 14.69 8.89 17.01
C ARG A 248 13.27 8.33 17.04
N PHE A 249 12.96 7.40 16.14
CA PHE A 249 11.65 6.75 16.09
C PHE A 249 11.65 5.42 16.83
N VAL A 250 10.59 5.16 17.59
CA VAL A 250 10.40 3.93 18.38
C VAL A 250 9.01 3.35 18.10
N ALA A 251 8.91 2.02 18.00
CA ALA A 251 7.63 1.33 17.92
C ALA A 251 6.98 1.28 19.32
N GLY A 252 5.81 1.89 19.46
CA GLY A 252 4.91 1.72 20.60
C GLY A 252 3.95 0.55 20.39
N ALA A 253 3.08 0.32 21.36
CA ALA A 253 2.07 -0.74 21.30
C ALA A 253 1.23 -0.62 20.01
N GLY A 254 1.06 -1.73 19.30
CA GLY A 254 0.28 -1.82 18.06
C GLY A 254 0.93 -1.21 16.82
N VAL A 255 2.17 -0.74 16.87
CA VAL A 255 3.01 -0.47 15.69
C VAL A 255 4.00 -1.62 15.50
N GLY A 256 4.06 -2.16 14.28
CA GLY A 256 4.86 -3.34 14.00
C GLY A 256 6.36 -3.04 13.87
N SER A 257 7.16 -4.10 13.89
CA SER A 257 8.59 -4.08 13.55
C SER A 257 8.85 -4.93 12.32
N VAL A 258 9.82 -4.52 11.51
CA VAL A 258 10.21 -5.24 10.29
C VAL A 258 11.09 -6.43 10.66
N THR A 259 10.66 -7.64 10.27
CA THR A 259 11.36 -8.90 10.56
C THR A 259 11.92 -9.60 9.32
N ARG A 260 11.61 -9.09 8.11
CA ARG A 260 12.09 -9.59 6.82
C ARG A 260 12.69 -8.47 5.96
N PRO A 261 13.73 -8.74 5.16
CA PRO A 261 14.23 -7.79 4.17
C PRO A 261 13.26 -7.66 2.98
N GLY A 262 13.49 -6.65 2.13
CA GLY A 262 12.68 -6.38 0.92
C GLY A 262 11.67 -5.25 1.07
N LEU A 263 11.50 -4.71 2.27
CA LEU A 263 10.86 -3.42 2.50
C LEU A 263 11.88 -2.28 2.43
N VAL A 264 11.39 -1.04 2.31
CA VAL A 264 12.22 0.19 2.35
C VAL A 264 12.82 0.44 3.74
N LEU A 265 12.29 -0.22 4.77
CA LEU A 265 12.76 -0.19 6.15
C LEU A 265 13.65 -1.41 6.42
N ALA A 266 14.73 -1.21 7.18
CA ALA A 266 15.64 -2.28 7.56
C ALA A 266 15.03 -3.25 8.58
N VAL A 267 15.56 -4.48 8.65
CA VAL A 267 15.16 -5.45 9.67
C VAL A 267 15.50 -4.91 11.07
N GLY A 268 14.54 -5.01 11.99
CA GLY A 268 14.61 -4.44 13.35
C GLY A 268 14.00 -3.04 13.47
N GLU A 269 13.79 -2.31 12.37
CA GLU A 269 13.20 -0.96 12.43
C GLU A 269 11.69 -0.99 12.75
N PRO A 270 11.18 0.02 13.48
CA PRO A 270 9.75 0.32 13.54
C PRO A 270 9.16 0.48 12.13
N ALA A 271 7.97 -0.08 11.90
CA ALA A 271 7.20 -0.04 10.65
C ALA A 271 6.60 1.35 10.35
N ILE A 272 7.41 2.38 10.47
CA ILE A 272 7.10 3.79 10.22
C ILE A 272 7.79 4.17 8.93
N ASN A 273 7.03 4.32 7.84
CA ASN A 273 7.59 4.49 6.50
C ASN A 273 8.32 5.84 6.31
N PRO A 274 9.19 5.97 5.29
CA PRO A 274 10.04 7.16 5.13
C PRO A 274 9.29 8.49 5.01
N VAL A 275 8.13 8.54 4.34
CA VAL A 275 7.35 9.78 4.23
C VAL A 275 6.75 10.20 5.57
N PRO A 276 6.09 9.32 6.35
CA PRO A 276 5.72 9.63 7.74
C PRO A 276 6.88 10.04 8.64
N ARG A 277 8.04 9.36 8.58
CA ARG A 277 9.24 9.77 9.33
C ARG A 277 9.65 11.20 8.96
N ARG A 278 9.76 11.49 7.65
CA ARG A 278 10.06 12.82 7.13
C ARG A 278 9.06 13.88 7.63
N MET A 279 7.76 13.62 7.51
CA MET A 279 6.71 14.54 7.97
C MET A 279 6.87 14.86 9.46
N MET A 280 7.00 13.84 10.32
CA MET A 280 7.26 14.04 11.75
C MET A 280 8.53 14.86 12.00
N THR A 281 9.65 14.50 11.36
CA THR A 281 10.92 15.22 11.51
C THR A 281 10.82 16.69 11.09
N GLU A 282 10.21 17.00 9.94
CA GLU A 282 10.07 18.38 9.45
C GLU A 282 9.26 19.25 10.42
N HIS A 283 8.13 18.76 10.95
CA HIS A 283 7.30 19.51 11.90
C HIS A 283 7.96 19.68 13.26
N LEU A 284 8.67 18.66 13.75
CA LEU A 284 9.36 18.71 15.04
C LEU A 284 10.58 19.65 15.01
N LEU A 285 11.34 19.65 13.92
CA LEU A 285 12.46 20.57 13.74
C LEU A 285 12.00 22.03 13.54
N GLN A 286 10.91 22.25 12.80
CA GLN A 286 10.31 23.58 12.68
C GLN A 286 9.85 24.10 14.05
N LEU A 287 9.14 23.29 14.84
CA LEU A 287 8.73 23.66 16.19
C LEU A 287 9.93 23.96 17.12
N ALA A 288 11.01 23.19 16.98
CA ALA A 288 12.23 23.40 17.75
C ALA A 288 12.88 24.75 17.42
N GLU A 289 12.94 25.12 16.12
CA GLU A 289 13.40 26.43 15.67
C GLU A 289 12.49 27.57 16.17
N GLU A 290 11.16 27.43 16.03
CA GLU A 290 10.16 28.39 16.51
C GLU A 290 10.27 28.70 18.02
N LEU A 291 10.69 27.72 18.82
CA LEU A 291 10.80 27.82 20.28
C LEU A 291 12.25 27.91 20.80
N GLY A 292 13.24 28.02 19.91
CA GLY A 292 14.66 28.15 20.29
C GLY A 292 15.26 26.91 20.97
N TYR A 293 14.69 25.73 20.74
CA TYR A 293 15.16 24.46 21.30
C TYR A 293 16.19 23.80 20.36
N SER A 294 17.38 23.48 20.89
CA SER A 294 18.52 22.93 20.12
C SER A 294 18.75 21.42 20.31
N GLY A 295 17.95 20.77 21.15
CA GLY A 295 18.01 19.32 21.35
C GLY A 295 17.26 18.53 20.27
N GLY A 296 16.96 17.27 20.57
CA GLY A 296 16.23 16.36 19.68
C GLY A 296 14.98 15.78 20.32
N PHE A 297 14.41 14.78 19.65
CA PHE A 297 13.18 14.12 20.07
C PHE A 297 13.30 12.59 19.98
N GLU A 298 12.94 11.88 21.05
CA GLU A 298 12.49 10.49 20.92
C GLU A 298 10.98 10.49 20.68
N VAL A 299 10.55 9.83 19.62
CA VAL A 299 9.15 9.76 19.17
C VAL A 299 8.72 8.29 19.13
N THR A 300 7.94 7.87 20.13
CA THR A 300 7.31 6.55 20.16
C THR A 300 5.90 6.65 19.57
N ILE A 301 5.62 5.96 18.47
CA ILE A 301 4.28 5.94 17.86
C ILE A 301 3.58 4.62 18.20
N GLY A 302 2.33 4.70 18.66
CA GLY A 302 1.47 3.54 18.92
C GLY A 302 0.10 3.65 18.26
N VAL A 303 -0.59 2.52 18.18
CA VAL A 303 -1.97 2.41 17.70
C VAL A 303 -2.75 1.48 18.63
N GLU A 304 -3.82 1.97 19.26
CA GLU A 304 -4.64 1.14 20.14
C GLU A 304 -5.29 -0.02 19.36
N GLY A 305 -5.19 -1.25 19.88
CA GLY A 305 -5.62 -2.46 19.18
C GLY A 305 -4.82 -2.80 17.90
N GLY A 306 -3.73 -2.08 17.60
CA GLY A 306 -3.03 -2.16 16.32
C GLY A 306 -2.48 -3.56 15.96
N GLU A 307 -2.13 -4.38 16.95
CA GLU A 307 -1.72 -5.78 16.70
C GLU A 307 -2.86 -6.62 16.10
N ALA A 308 -4.07 -6.54 16.68
CA ALA A 308 -5.24 -7.25 16.19
C ALA A 308 -5.74 -6.71 14.84
N LEU A 309 -5.56 -5.42 14.57
CA LEU A 309 -5.85 -4.81 13.27
C LEU A 309 -4.85 -5.28 12.21
N ALA A 310 -3.56 -5.40 12.54
CA ALA A 310 -2.51 -5.80 11.60
C ALA A 310 -2.70 -7.22 11.04
N LEU A 311 -3.28 -8.14 11.82
CA LEU A 311 -3.65 -9.49 11.35
C LEU A 311 -4.66 -9.48 10.20
N LYS A 312 -5.38 -8.37 9.99
CA LYS A 312 -6.34 -8.16 8.88
C LYS A 312 -5.73 -7.37 7.71
N THR A 313 -4.40 -7.29 7.63
CA THR A 313 -3.66 -6.56 6.60
C THR A 313 -2.58 -7.43 5.96
N MET A 314 -1.89 -6.91 4.95
CA MET A 314 -0.72 -7.56 4.35
C MET A 314 0.53 -7.58 5.25
N ASN A 315 0.53 -6.89 6.41
CA ASN A 315 1.70 -6.79 7.29
C ASN A 315 2.35 -8.16 7.62
N PRO A 316 1.62 -9.21 8.05
CA PRO A 316 2.23 -10.51 8.36
C PRO A 316 2.89 -11.18 7.15
N ARG A 317 2.29 -11.05 5.95
CA ARG A 317 2.88 -11.56 4.69
C ARG A 317 4.17 -10.82 4.35
N LEU A 318 4.17 -9.50 4.49
CA LEU A 318 5.32 -8.61 4.28
C LEU A 318 6.42 -8.73 5.36
N GLY A 319 6.21 -9.51 6.42
CA GLY A 319 7.17 -9.65 7.53
C GLY A 319 7.18 -8.45 8.47
N ILE A 320 6.04 -7.82 8.71
CA ILE A 320 5.83 -6.79 9.73
C ILE A 320 4.99 -7.42 10.84
N LEU A 321 5.58 -7.58 12.02
CA LEU A 321 4.97 -8.30 13.16
C LEU A 321 4.75 -7.39 14.36
N GLY A 322 3.77 -7.73 15.22
CA GLY A 322 3.45 -6.99 16.44
C GLY A 322 2.59 -5.73 16.27
N GLY A 323 2.23 -5.35 15.03
CA GLY A 323 1.40 -4.16 14.81
C GLY A 323 1.30 -3.67 13.38
N LEU A 324 0.58 -2.54 13.25
CA LEU A 324 0.32 -1.84 12.00
C LEU A 324 1.54 -1.08 11.49
N SER A 325 1.48 -0.75 10.20
CA SER A 325 2.44 0.13 9.53
C SER A 325 1.95 1.57 9.57
N ILE A 326 2.79 2.49 10.03
CA ILE A 326 2.56 3.94 9.92
C ILE A 326 3.00 4.37 8.53
N LEU A 327 2.02 4.65 7.66
CA LEU A 327 2.20 4.82 6.21
C LEU A 327 1.40 6.00 5.66
N GLY A 328 1.66 6.31 4.39
CA GLY A 328 1.02 7.41 3.65
C GLY A 328 2.04 8.25 2.88
N THR A 329 1.94 8.25 1.55
CA THR A 329 2.88 8.99 0.67
C THR A 329 2.43 10.43 0.39
N SER A 330 1.14 10.72 0.57
CA SER A 330 0.48 12.01 0.30
C SER A 330 -0.07 12.68 1.55
N GLY A 331 -0.09 11.97 2.69
CA GLY A 331 -0.86 12.31 3.88
C GLY A 331 -2.39 12.11 3.77
N ILE A 332 -2.89 11.73 2.60
CA ILE A 332 -4.33 11.65 2.28
C ILE A 332 -4.72 10.20 1.91
N VAL A 333 -5.73 9.66 2.59
CA VAL A 333 -6.42 8.43 2.17
C VAL A 333 -7.45 8.81 1.11
N ARG A 334 -7.43 8.12 -0.04
CA ARG A 334 -8.43 8.28 -1.09
C ARG A 334 -9.22 6.99 -1.22
N PRO A 335 -10.56 7.04 -1.14
CA PRO A 335 -11.42 5.87 -1.34
C PRO A 335 -11.04 5.08 -2.59
N PHE A 336 -10.85 3.77 -2.42
CA PHE A 336 -10.58 2.79 -3.48
C PHE A 336 -9.35 3.13 -4.33
N SER A 337 -8.26 3.58 -3.70
CA SER A 337 -7.08 4.04 -4.43
C SER A 337 -6.30 2.91 -5.14
N CYS A 338 -6.45 2.81 -6.47
CA CYS A 338 -5.65 1.90 -7.31
C CYS A 338 -4.13 2.10 -7.10
N ALA A 339 -3.67 3.32 -6.81
CA ALA A 339 -2.26 3.60 -6.55
C ALA A 339 -1.74 2.97 -5.23
N ALA A 340 -2.60 2.85 -4.21
CA ALA A 340 -2.25 2.17 -2.97
C ALA A 340 -2.20 0.65 -3.18
N TYR A 341 -3.18 0.08 -3.90
CA TYR A 341 -3.23 -1.34 -4.22
C TYR A 341 -2.07 -1.79 -5.13
N ILE A 342 -1.70 -0.96 -6.12
CA ILE A 342 -0.50 -1.22 -6.95
C ILE A 342 0.78 -1.22 -6.11
N ALA A 343 0.88 -0.35 -5.10
CA ALA A 343 2.04 -0.31 -4.21
C ALA A 343 2.15 -1.56 -3.32
N SER A 344 1.03 -2.14 -2.85
CA SER A 344 1.07 -3.40 -2.10
C SER A 344 1.46 -4.60 -2.97
N ILE A 345 1.05 -4.64 -4.24
CA ILE A 345 1.53 -5.64 -5.22
C ILE A 345 3.05 -5.57 -5.36
N HIS A 346 3.60 -4.36 -5.55
CA HIS A 346 5.05 -4.17 -5.70
C HIS A 346 5.80 -4.58 -4.44
N GLN A 347 5.33 -4.16 -3.25
CA GLN A 347 5.91 -4.57 -1.97
C GLN A 347 5.88 -6.09 -1.74
N GLY A 348 4.79 -6.76 -2.14
CA GLY A 348 4.71 -8.22 -2.06
C GLY A 348 5.78 -8.91 -2.90
N ILE A 349 5.97 -8.46 -4.16
CA ILE A 349 7.01 -8.99 -5.06
C ILE A 349 8.42 -8.69 -4.51
N ASP A 350 8.66 -7.47 -4.04
CA ASP A 350 9.97 -7.05 -3.53
C ASP A 350 10.36 -7.81 -2.25
N VAL A 351 9.41 -8.07 -1.34
CA VAL A 351 9.61 -8.93 -0.17
C VAL A 351 9.83 -10.39 -0.59
N ALA A 352 9.00 -10.95 -1.47
CA ALA A 352 9.17 -12.34 -1.94
C ALA A 352 10.59 -12.57 -2.51
N THR A 353 10.98 -11.72 -3.46
CA THR A 353 12.25 -11.87 -4.19
C THR A 353 13.47 -11.59 -3.33
N THR A 354 13.41 -10.62 -2.42
CA THR A 354 14.51 -10.34 -1.49
C THR A 354 14.69 -11.45 -0.45
N ASN A 355 13.63 -12.19 -0.11
CA ASN A 355 13.70 -13.39 0.75
C ASN A 355 14.04 -14.67 -0.04
N GLY A 356 14.49 -14.55 -1.29
CA GLY A 356 14.99 -15.67 -2.10
C GLY A 356 13.92 -16.44 -2.89
N TYR A 357 12.64 -16.04 -2.82
CA TYR A 357 11.58 -16.70 -3.58
C TYR A 357 11.63 -16.27 -5.05
N ARG A 358 12.06 -17.20 -5.91
CA ARG A 358 12.19 -17.01 -7.36
C ARG A 358 11.02 -17.56 -8.18
N HIS A 359 10.14 -18.32 -7.55
CA HIS A 359 8.82 -18.68 -8.09
C HIS A 359 7.77 -17.94 -7.27
N ILE A 360 6.99 -17.09 -7.93
CA ILE A 360 5.83 -16.39 -7.34
C ILE A 360 4.55 -16.72 -8.10
N ALA A 361 3.42 -16.67 -7.41
CA ALA A 361 2.11 -16.80 -8.03
C ALA A 361 1.28 -15.52 -7.81
N ALA A 362 0.89 -14.85 -8.89
CA ALA A 362 0.06 -13.67 -8.84
C ALA A 362 -1.41 -14.05 -9.07
N CYS A 363 -2.22 -13.79 -8.05
CA CYS A 363 -3.55 -14.36 -7.89
C CYS A 363 -4.62 -13.26 -7.89
N THR A 364 -5.75 -13.50 -8.58
CA THR A 364 -6.85 -12.53 -8.67
C THR A 364 -7.78 -12.46 -7.45
N GLY A 365 -7.47 -13.23 -6.40
CA GLY A 365 -8.23 -13.38 -5.15
C GLY A 365 -8.04 -14.76 -4.49
N ASN A 366 -8.69 -15.00 -3.35
CA ASN A 366 -8.46 -16.16 -2.48
C ASN A 366 -8.52 -17.53 -3.19
N ALA A 367 -9.56 -17.80 -3.99
CA ALA A 367 -9.68 -19.09 -4.70
C ALA A 367 -8.49 -19.38 -5.64
N SER A 368 -7.88 -18.35 -6.23
CA SER A 368 -6.64 -18.50 -7.00
C SER A 368 -5.41 -18.72 -6.10
N GLU A 369 -5.33 -18.07 -4.93
CA GLU A 369 -4.27 -18.37 -3.95
C GLU A 369 -4.36 -19.82 -3.47
N ASP A 370 -5.54 -20.27 -3.05
CA ASP A 370 -5.79 -21.63 -2.57
C ASP A 370 -5.54 -22.70 -3.64
N THR A 371 -5.72 -22.35 -4.91
CA THR A 371 -5.33 -23.22 -6.03
C THR A 371 -3.81 -23.29 -6.17
N MET A 372 -3.10 -22.17 -6.15
CA MET A 372 -1.64 -22.16 -6.26
C MET A 372 -0.95 -22.80 -5.03
N ARG A 373 -1.55 -22.70 -3.84
CA ARG A 373 -1.15 -23.48 -2.65
C ARG A 373 -1.27 -24.98 -2.89
N ARG A 374 -2.40 -25.46 -3.43
CA ARG A 374 -2.60 -26.89 -3.70
C ARG A 374 -1.70 -27.43 -4.81
N VAL A 375 -1.45 -26.65 -5.87
CA VAL A 375 -0.64 -27.07 -7.02
C VAL A 375 0.86 -27.10 -6.70
N TYR A 376 1.37 -26.11 -5.96
CA TYR A 376 2.83 -25.93 -5.77
C TYR A 376 3.31 -25.94 -4.32
N ASN A 377 2.42 -26.09 -3.34
CA ASN A 377 2.72 -25.84 -1.92
C ASN A 377 3.38 -24.46 -1.71
N ILE A 378 2.98 -23.47 -2.50
CA ILE A 378 3.62 -22.15 -2.52
C ILE A 378 3.30 -21.39 -1.21
N PRO A 379 4.32 -20.82 -0.52
CA PRO A 379 4.12 -20.15 0.76
C PRO A 379 3.53 -18.75 0.60
N ASP A 380 2.87 -18.26 1.66
CA ASP A 380 2.20 -16.95 1.74
C ASP A 380 3.02 -15.76 1.24
N ILE A 381 4.33 -15.79 1.45
CA ILE A 381 5.25 -14.71 1.03
C ILE A 381 5.42 -14.65 -0.50
N ALA A 382 5.20 -15.75 -1.21
CA ALA A 382 5.29 -15.86 -2.67
C ALA A 382 3.91 -15.82 -3.36
N LEU A 383 2.83 -15.68 -2.58
CA LEU A 383 1.46 -15.43 -3.07
C LEU A 383 1.22 -13.92 -3.14
N ILE A 384 1.07 -13.42 -4.36
CA ILE A 384 0.86 -12.00 -4.64
C ILE A 384 -0.62 -11.79 -4.99
N GLU A 385 -1.39 -11.22 -4.06
CA GLU A 385 -2.75 -10.78 -4.34
C GLU A 385 -2.69 -9.59 -5.32
N MET A 386 -3.01 -9.82 -6.60
CA MET A 386 -2.98 -8.80 -7.65
C MET A 386 -4.35 -8.24 -8.00
N GLY A 387 -5.43 -8.85 -7.48
CA GLY A 387 -6.80 -8.45 -7.79
C GLY A 387 -7.07 -8.45 -9.30
N ASP A 388 -7.34 -7.27 -9.85
CA ASP A 388 -7.50 -7.07 -11.30
C ASP A 388 -6.29 -6.39 -11.98
N PHE A 389 -5.27 -6.00 -11.22
CA PHE A 389 -4.13 -5.21 -11.68
C PHE A 389 -2.96 -6.07 -12.18
N VAL A 390 -3.23 -7.05 -13.05
CA VAL A 390 -2.18 -7.91 -13.64
C VAL A 390 -1.06 -7.09 -14.29
N GLY A 391 -1.39 -5.95 -14.91
CA GLY A 391 -0.41 -5.05 -15.49
C GLY A 391 0.56 -4.41 -14.48
N ALA A 392 0.20 -4.35 -13.20
CA ALA A 392 1.10 -3.90 -12.14
C ALA A 392 2.20 -4.93 -11.86
N VAL A 393 1.85 -6.23 -11.86
CA VAL A 393 2.79 -7.35 -11.73
C VAL A 393 3.73 -7.40 -12.93
N LEU A 394 3.19 -7.54 -14.14
CA LEU A 394 4.00 -7.74 -15.36
C LEU A 394 4.97 -6.56 -15.61
N LYS A 395 4.54 -5.32 -15.34
CA LYS A 395 5.40 -4.14 -15.50
C LYS A 395 6.51 -4.05 -14.45
N HIS A 396 6.29 -4.56 -13.24
CA HIS A 396 7.26 -4.54 -12.13
C HIS A 396 8.34 -5.60 -12.28
N LEU A 397 7.99 -6.78 -12.81
CA LEU A 397 8.95 -7.86 -13.10
C LEU A 397 10.01 -7.49 -14.15
N ARG A 398 9.83 -6.40 -14.89
CA ARG A 398 10.88 -5.80 -15.74
C ARG A 398 12.01 -5.12 -14.95
N LYS A 399 11.76 -4.77 -13.69
CA LYS A 399 12.74 -4.20 -12.75
C LYS A 399 13.27 -5.28 -11.80
N VAL A 400 12.38 -6.15 -11.33
CA VAL A 400 12.67 -7.20 -10.34
C VAL A 400 12.28 -8.56 -10.96
N PRO A 401 13.13 -9.12 -11.85
CA PRO A 401 12.82 -10.39 -12.51
C PRO A 401 12.84 -11.56 -11.52
N VAL A 402 11.98 -12.53 -11.80
CA VAL A 402 11.85 -13.82 -11.11
C VAL A 402 12.11 -14.94 -12.10
N ASP A 403 12.47 -16.12 -11.62
CA ASP A 403 12.73 -17.27 -12.48
C ASP A 403 11.40 -17.81 -13.04
N LYS A 404 10.35 -17.81 -12.21
CA LYS A 404 9.02 -18.30 -12.58
C LYS A 404 7.87 -17.44 -12.04
N LEU A 405 6.87 -17.18 -12.90
CA LEU A 405 5.61 -16.51 -12.60
C LEU A 405 4.43 -17.42 -12.97
N SER A 406 3.60 -17.77 -11.98
CA SER A 406 2.27 -18.35 -12.21
C SER A 406 1.21 -17.24 -12.16
N LEU A 407 0.48 -17.03 -13.25
CA LEU A 407 -0.71 -16.17 -13.24
C LEU A 407 -1.94 -17.05 -12.98
N CYS A 408 -2.69 -16.80 -11.90
CA CYS A 408 -3.88 -17.59 -11.58
C CYS A 408 -5.11 -16.70 -11.36
N GLY A 409 -6.22 -17.02 -12.01
CA GLY A 409 -7.47 -16.30 -11.82
C GLY A 409 -8.68 -16.94 -12.45
N GLY A 410 -9.86 -16.42 -12.11
CA GLY A 410 -11.12 -16.91 -12.68
C GLY A 410 -11.13 -16.78 -14.20
N PHE A 411 -11.71 -17.76 -14.91
CA PHE A 411 -11.71 -17.83 -16.39
C PHE A 411 -12.03 -16.49 -17.08
N GLY A 412 -13.05 -15.76 -16.64
CA GLY A 412 -13.42 -14.44 -17.22
C GLY A 412 -12.41 -13.30 -16.98
N LYS A 413 -11.49 -13.42 -16.02
CA LYS A 413 -10.35 -12.52 -15.84
C LYS A 413 -9.19 -12.93 -16.76
N ILE A 414 -8.94 -14.24 -16.90
CA ILE A 414 -7.91 -14.76 -17.81
C ILE A 414 -8.27 -14.52 -19.29
N SER A 415 -9.55 -14.62 -19.68
CA SER A 415 -9.98 -14.28 -21.05
C SER A 415 -9.73 -12.82 -21.42
N LYS A 416 -9.82 -11.90 -20.44
CA LYS A 416 -9.45 -10.48 -20.65
C LYS A 416 -7.95 -10.29 -20.82
N LEU A 417 -7.14 -11.04 -20.06
CA LEU A 417 -5.69 -11.06 -20.24
C LEU A 417 -5.31 -11.63 -21.62
N ALA A 418 -6.01 -12.67 -22.08
CA ALA A 418 -5.88 -13.24 -23.41
C ALA A 418 -6.20 -12.24 -24.54
N ALA A 419 -7.20 -11.38 -24.32
CA ALA A 419 -7.54 -10.25 -25.19
C ALA A 419 -6.54 -9.07 -25.11
N GLY A 420 -5.50 -9.16 -24.27
CA GLY A 420 -4.46 -8.12 -24.13
C GLY A 420 -4.76 -7.03 -23.10
N HIS A 421 -5.76 -7.21 -22.23
CA HIS A 421 -6.05 -6.23 -21.18
C HIS A 421 -5.09 -6.33 -20.00
N MET A 422 -4.55 -5.18 -19.59
CA MET A 422 -3.63 -5.03 -18.44
C MET A 422 -4.37 -4.68 -17.13
N ASP A 423 -5.67 -4.45 -17.21
CA ASP A 423 -6.61 -4.24 -16.11
C ASP A 423 -7.83 -5.13 -16.36
N LEU A 424 -8.10 -6.04 -15.43
CA LEU A 424 -9.10 -7.10 -15.59
C LEU A 424 -10.47 -6.71 -15.01
N HIS A 425 -10.61 -5.48 -14.49
CA HIS A 425 -11.85 -5.00 -13.90
C HIS A 425 -12.92 -4.73 -14.98
N SER A 426 -14.19 -5.02 -14.68
CA SER A 426 -15.32 -4.92 -15.64
C SER A 426 -15.52 -3.52 -16.22
N ARG A 427 -15.16 -2.46 -15.48
CA ARG A 427 -15.23 -1.06 -15.96
C ARG A 427 -14.15 -0.71 -17.00
N HIS A 428 -13.10 -1.52 -17.15
CA HIS A 428 -11.96 -1.24 -18.03
C HIS A 428 -11.77 -2.28 -19.14
N SER A 429 -12.34 -3.47 -18.97
CA SER A 429 -12.32 -4.56 -19.94
C SER A 429 -13.62 -5.36 -19.88
N SER A 430 -14.15 -5.74 -21.04
CA SER A 430 -15.33 -6.61 -21.16
C SER A 430 -14.92 -8.04 -21.50
N ILE A 431 -15.84 -8.98 -21.37
CA ILE A 431 -15.69 -10.32 -21.93
C ILE A 431 -16.06 -10.24 -23.42
N ASP A 432 -15.20 -10.76 -24.30
CA ASP A 432 -15.45 -10.83 -25.74
C ASP A 432 -15.92 -12.26 -26.10
N LEU A 433 -17.23 -12.47 -26.16
CA LEU A 433 -17.84 -13.75 -26.51
C LEU A 433 -17.62 -14.15 -27.98
N PRO A 434 -17.70 -13.24 -28.97
CA PRO A 434 -17.22 -13.51 -30.33
C PRO A 434 -15.79 -14.05 -30.40
N GLN A 435 -14.86 -13.47 -29.63
CA GLN A 435 -13.49 -13.95 -29.55
C GLN A 435 -13.38 -15.33 -28.88
N LEU A 436 -14.13 -15.59 -27.81
CA LEU A 436 -14.21 -16.93 -27.21
C LEU A 436 -14.74 -17.98 -28.20
N ALA A 437 -15.70 -17.62 -29.07
CA ALA A 437 -16.22 -18.51 -30.10
C ALA A 437 -15.17 -18.84 -31.17
N LEU A 438 -14.34 -17.88 -31.57
CA LEU A 438 -13.23 -18.10 -32.50
C LEU A 438 -12.18 -19.07 -31.90
N TRP A 439 -11.77 -18.82 -30.65
CA TRP A 439 -10.84 -19.71 -29.94
C TRP A 439 -11.41 -21.11 -29.67
N ALA A 440 -12.72 -21.23 -29.47
CA ALA A 440 -13.39 -22.52 -29.42
C ALA A 440 -13.34 -23.23 -30.79
N ALA A 441 -13.50 -22.50 -31.90
CA ALA A 441 -13.39 -23.04 -33.26
C ALA A 441 -11.98 -23.60 -33.55
N ASP A 442 -10.94 -22.85 -33.16
CA ASP A 442 -9.53 -23.25 -33.26
C ASP A 442 -9.21 -24.56 -32.50
N THR A 443 -10.07 -24.93 -31.54
CA THR A 443 -9.96 -26.16 -30.73
C THR A 443 -11.07 -27.19 -30.98
N GLY A 444 -11.82 -27.05 -32.08
CA GLY A 444 -12.75 -28.08 -32.56
C GLY A 444 -14.24 -27.82 -32.31
N ALA A 445 -14.66 -26.63 -31.87
CA ALA A 445 -16.07 -26.29 -31.79
C ALA A 445 -16.72 -26.15 -33.18
N ASP A 446 -17.84 -26.85 -33.38
CA ASP A 446 -18.66 -26.71 -34.58
C ASP A 446 -19.40 -25.36 -34.63
N ALA A 447 -20.10 -25.12 -35.75
CA ALA A 447 -20.81 -23.86 -35.98
C ALA A 447 -21.98 -23.62 -35.00
N ASP A 448 -22.63 -24.66 -34.48
CA ASP A 448 -23.70 -24.54 -33.49
C ASP A 448 -23.14 -24.09 -32.14
N LEU A 449 -22.10 -24.77 -31.66
CA LEU A 449 -21.42 -24.44 -30.42
C LEU A 449 -20.82 -23.03 -30.46
N GLN A 450 -20.16 -22.66 -31.57
CA GLN A 450 -19.68 -21.28 -31.77
C GLN A 450 -20.81 -20.25 -31.68
N GLN A 451 -21.97 -20.54 -32.26
CA GLN A 451 -23.11 -19.61 -32.21
C GLN A 451 -23.68 -19.51 -30.80
N ARG A 452 -23.85 -20.63 -30.10
CA ARG A 452 -24.30 -20.68 -28.70
C ARG A 452 -23.33 -19.98 -27.73
N ILE A 453 -22.03 -19.96 -28.03
CA ILE A 453 -21.04 -19.16 -27.30
C ILE A 453 -21.25 -17.66 -27.54
N ARG A 454 -21.50 -17.24 -28.79
CA ARG A 454 -21.80 -15.83 -29.12
C ARG A 454 -23.08 -15.34 -28.44
N ASP A 455 -24.08 -16.21 -28.32
CA ASP A 455 -25.38 -15.93 -27.71
C ASP A 455 -25.41 -16.15 -26.18
N ALA A 456 -24.28 -16.50 -25.57
CA ALA A 456 -24.18 -16.68 -24.12
C ALA A 456 -24.25 -15.35 -23.35
N ASN A 457 -24.63 -15.41 -22.07
CA ASN A 457 -24.62 -14.22 -21.20
C ASN A 457 -23.30 -14.03 -20.45
N THR A 458 -22.47 -15.08 -20.33
CA THR A 458 -21.22 -15.04 -19.53
C THR A 458 -20.14 -15.95 -20.12
N SER A 459 -18.87 -15.64 -19.85
CA SER A 459 -17.75 -16.52 -20.21
C SER A 459 -17.82 -17.89 -19.51
N GLN A 460 -18.38 -17.95 -18.30
CA GLN A 460 -18.57 -19.21 -17.58
C GLN A 460 -19.60 -20.13 -18.27
N GLN A 461 -20.65 -19.54 -18.86
CA GLN A 461 -21.62 -20.29 -19.67
C GLN A 461 -20.97 -20.82 -20.96
N ALA A 462 -20.18 -19.99 -21.67
CA ALA A 462 -19.42 -20.42 -22.84
C ALA A 462 -18.43 -21.57 -22.52
N LEU A 463 -17.70 -21.47 -21.41
CA LEU A 463 -16.80 -22.51 -20.92
C LEU A 463 -17.55 -23.82 -20.62
N ALA A 464 -18.70 -23.75 -19.92
CA ALA A 464 -19.50 -24.93 -19.61
C ALA A 464 -20.07 -25.63 -20.86
N MET A 465 -20.48 -24.85 -21.87
CA MET A 465 -20.89 -25.38 -23.18
C MET A 465 -19.74 -26.12 -23.87
N CYS A 466 -18.53 -25.54 -23.89
CA CYS A 466 -17.34 -26.18 -24.46
C CYS A 466 -16.97 -27.47 -23.72
N ALA A 467 -16.98 -27.44 -22.37
CA ALA A 467 -16.66 -28.60 -21.56
C ALA A 467 -17.63 -29.77 -21.80
N THR A 468 -18.92 -29.48 -22.00
CA THR A 468 -19.95 -30.50 -22.33
C THR A 468 -19.72 -31.10 -23.72
N ALA A 469 -19.18 -30.33 -24.65
CA ALA A 469 -18.83 -30.76 -26.01
C ALA A 469 -17.41 -31.37 -26.13
N GLY A 470 -16.63 -31.44 -25.04
CA GLY A 470 -15.25 -31.91 -25.06
C GLY A 470 -14.24 -30.93 -25.68
N VAL A 471 -14.61 -29.66 -25.87
CA VAL A 471 -13.74 -28.62 -26.46
C VAL A 471 -12.90 -27.93 -25.36
N PRO A 472 -11.56 -27.94 -25.44
CA PRO A 472 -10.66 -27.44 -24.38
C PRO A 472 -10.47 -25.90 -24.43
N LEU A 473 -11.56 -25.13 -24.45
CA LEU A 473 -11.53 -23.66 -24.53
C LEU A 473 -10.70 -23.01 -23.40
N GLY A 474 -10.68 -23.62 -22.22
CA GLY A 474 -9.90 -23.13 -21.08
C GLY A 474 -8.39 -23.08 -21.35
N ASP A 475 -7.84 -24.12 -21.98
CA ASP A 475 -6.41 -24.21 -22.32
C ASP A 475 -6.05 -23.24 -23.44
N GLU A 476 -6.92 -23.07 -24.45
CA GLU A 476 -6.75 -22.07 -25.51
C GLU A 476 -6.70 -20.63 -24.96
N VAL A 477 -7.67 -20.28 -24.12
CA VAL A 477 -7.69 -18.98 -23.43
C VAL A 477 -6.41 -18.78 -22.60
N CYS A 478 -5.92 -19.82 -21.92
CA CYS A 478 -4.65 -19.74 -21.19
C CYS A 478 -3.44 -19.58 -22.14
N ARG A 479 -3.43 -20.21 -23.32
CA ARG A 479 -2.37 -20.04 -24.33
C ARG A 479 -2.31 -18.61 -24.88
N HIS A 480 -3.45 -18.00 -25.19
CA HIS A 480 -3.51 -16.60 -25.60
C HIS A 480 -3.06 -15.65 -24.47
N ALA A 481 -3.54 -15.86 -23.23
CA ALA A 481 -3.10 -15.09 -22.07
C ALA A 481 -1.60 -15.22 -21.80
N LEU A 482 -1.04 -16.41 -21.98
CA LEU A 482 0.38 -16.70 -21.84
C LEU A 482 1.21 -15.96 -22.90
N ALA A 483 0.79 -16.01 -24.17
CA ALA A 483 1.45 -15.31 -25.26
C ALA A 483 1.48 -13.79 -25.01
N PHE A 484 0.36 -13.21 -24.56
CA PHE A 484 0.31 -11.80 -24.21
C PHE A 484 1.20 -11.47 -23.00
N ALA A 485 1.14 -12.24 -21.91
CA ALA A 485 1.97 -12.01 -20.72
C ALA A 485 3.47 -12.06 -21.05
N ARG A 486 3.90 -13.03 -21.87
CA ARG A 486 5.29 -13.15 -22.37
C ARG A 486 5.73 -11.99 -23.25
N SER A 487 4.82 -11.29 -23.91
CA SER A 487 5.16 -10.07 -24.67
C SER A 487 5.50 -8.86 -23.78
N VAL A 488 5.16 -8.91 -22.48
CA VAL A 488 5.33 -7.81 -21.52
C VAL A 488 6.48 -8.05 -20.54
N VAL A 489 6.65 -9.28 -20.04
CA VAL A 489 7.73 -9.62 -19.08
C VAL A 489 9.06 -9.86 -19.79
N PRO A 490 10.21 -9.78 -19.07
CA PRO A 490 11.50 -10.16 -19.63
C PRO A 490 11.53 -11.65 -20.06
N ALA A 491 12.22 -11.95 -21.16
CA ALA A 491 12.23 -13.29 -21.76
C ALA A 491 12.78 -14.40 -20.86
N GLN A 492 13.59 -14.05 -19.85
CA GLN A 492 14.10 -15.00 -18.86
C GLN A 492 13.07 -15.45 -17.81
N VAL A 493 11.91 -14.79 -17.69
CA VAL A 493 10.86 -15.16 -16.74
C VAL A 493 10.03 -16.29 -17.33
N GLN A 494 10.08 -17.49 -16.74
CA GLN A 494 9.15 -18.55 -17.10
C GLN A 494 7.73 -18.17 -16.67
N VAL A 495 6.87 -17.86 -17.64
CA VAL A 495 5.44 -17.62 -17.38
C VAL A 495 4.64 -18.89 -17.63
N GLU A 496 3.67 -19.13 -16.76
CA GLU A 496 2.54 -20.04 -16.93
C GLU A 496 1.24 -19.35 -16.50
N VAL A 497 0.09 -19.84 -16.99
CA VAL A 497 -1.23 -19.26 -16.74
C VAL A 497 -2.21 -20.37 -16.36
N PHE A 498 -3.03 -20.13 -15.35
CA PHE A 498 -4.12 -20.99 -14.89
C PHE A 498 -5.45 -20.23 -14.87
N ALA A 499 -6.44 -20.77 -15.54
CA ALA A 499 -7.85 -20.40 -15.39
C ALA A 499 -8.52 -21.32 -14.37
N ILE A 500 -9.27 -20.73 -13.44
CA ILE A 500 -10.08 -21.47 -12.46
C ILE A 500 -11.58 -21.18 -12.59
N ASP A 501 -12.40 -22.12 -12.10
CA ASP A 501 -13.82 -21.92 -11.80
C ASP A 501 -14.03 -21.13 -10.49
N ARG A 502 -15.24 -21.14 -9.92
CA ARG A 502 -15.57 -20.45 -8.66
C ARG A 502 -15.15 -21.25 -7.41
N GLN A 503 -14.90 -22.54 -7.55
CA GLN A 503 -14.53 -23.50 -6.51
C GLN A 503 -13.00 -23.67 -6.43
N GLY A 504 -12.24 -23.09 -7.37
CA GLY A 504 -10.80 -23.31 -7.50
C GLY A 504 -10.45 -24.61 -8.24
N GLY A 505 -11.38 -25.21 -8.98
CA GLY A 505 -11.06 -26.21 -9.98
C GLY A 505 -10.29 -25.57 -11.14
N ILE A 506 -9.22 -26.20 -11.60
CA ILE A 506 -8.50 -25.76 -12.79
C ILE A 506 -9.36 -26.14 -14.00
N VAL A 507 -9.74 -25.13 -14.79
CA VAL A 507 -10.54 -25.28 -16.02
C VAL A 507 -9.72 -25.01 -17.29
N GLY A 508 -8.49 -24.55 -17.13
CA GLY A 508 -7.53 -24.40 -18.22
C GLY A 508 -6.14 -24.01 -17.72
N GLN A 509 -5.11 -24.39 -18.44
CA GLN A 509 -3.72 -24.07 -18.12
C GLN A 509 -2.82 -23.97 -19.36
N ALA A 510 -1.77 -23.15 -19.29
CA ALA A 510 -0.76 -23.06 -20.34
C ALA A 510 0.62 -22.70 -19.79
N GLY A 511 1.68 -23.23 -20.42
CA GLY A 511 3.08 -22.94 -20.05
C GLY A 511 3.59 -23.71 -18.83
N VAL A 512 2.72 -24.51 -18.18
CA VAL A 512 3.07 -25.46 -17.15
C VAL A 512 3.99 -26.52 -17.75
N ALA A 513 5.15 -26.73 -17.15
CA ALA A 513 6.00 -27.85 -17.53
C ALA A 513 5.33 -29.15 -17.08
N LEU A 514 5.09 -30.07 -18.02
CA LEU A 514 4.65 -31.43 -17.71
C LEU A 514 5.72 -32.09 -16.84
N SER A 515 5.49 -32.14 -15.53
CA SER A 515 6.14 -33.11 -14.66
C SER A 515 5.78 -34.48 -15.20
N LYS A 516 6.75 -35.16 -15.84
CA LYS A 516 6.63 -36.60 -16.10
C LYS A 516 6.39 -37.25 -14.74
N GLU A 517 5.18 -37.76 -14.53
CA GLU A 517 4.85 -38.54 -13.35
C GLU A 517 5.87 -39.68 -13.24
N HIS A 518 6.40 -39.88 -12.05
CA HIS A 518 7.06 -41.15 -11.74
C HIS A 518 5.96 -42.21 -11.69
N THR A 519 6.15 -43.22 -12.53
CA THR A 519 5.32 -44.40 -12.80
C THR A 519 4.64 -45.01 -11.57
#